data_AF-A0A3N2KCH7-F1
#
_entry.id   AF-A0A3N2KCH7-F1
#
_cell.length_a   1.000
_cell.length_b   1.000
_cell.length_c   1.000
_cell.angle_alpha   90.00
_cell.angle_beta   90.00
_cell.angle_gamma   90.00
#
_symmetry.space_group_name_H-M   'P 1'
#
loop_
_entity.id
_entity.type
_entity.pdbx_description
1 polymer ?
#
loop_
_entity_poly.entity_id
_entity_poly.type
_entity_poly.pdbx_seq_one_letter_code
_entity_poly.pdbx_strand_id
1 'polypeptide(L)'
;MFFSRCKELKDALNHICENCRPILNNDAFLTDAELAQRLRVSRRTLHDYRNSGILPYYEIGGKYLYSEKDVDNLLMSNYRNVIYNP
;
A
#
# COMPACT_ATOMS: atom_id res chain seq x y z
N MET A 1 8.01 41.44 -0.39
CA MET A 1 6.70 40.81 -0.09
C MET A 1 6.28 39.73 -1.10
N PHE A 2 6.61 39.84 -2.39
CA PHE A 2 6.23 38.83 -3.41
C PHE A 2 7.00 37.49 -3.28
N PHE A 3 8.33 37.54 -3.18
CA PHE A 3 9.18 36.34 -3.12
C PHE A 3 8.96 35.45 -1.89
N SER A 4 8.61 36.02 -0.74
CA SER A 4 8.29 35.25 0.47
C SER A 4 7.05 34.37 0.28
N ARG A 5 6.01 34.91 -0.36
CA ARG A 5 4.80 34.15 -0.71
C ARG A 5 5.07 33.03 -1.71
N CYS A 6 5.95 33.26 -2.69
CA CYS A 6 6.36 32.19 -3.61
C CYS A 6 7.10 31.05 -2.89
N LYS A 7 7.89 31.38 -1.87
CA LYS A 7 8.61 30.39 -1.05
C LYS A 7 7.64 29.59 -0.19
N GLU A 8 6.73 30.26 0.52
CA GLU A 8 5.68 29.61 1.31
C GLU A 8 4.78 28.71 0.46
N LEU A 9 4.40 29.15 -0.74
CA LEU A 9 3.62 28.34 -1.68
C LEU A 9 4.40 27.10 -2.14
N LYS A 10 5.69 27.24 -2.45
CA LYS A 10 6.55 26.13 -2.87
C LYS A 10 6.70 25.10 -1.75
N ASP A 11 6.93 25.56 -0.52
CA ASP A 11 7.08 24.69 0.64
C ASP A 11 5.76 23.96 0.95
N ALA A 12 4.61 24.63 0.82
CA ALA A 12 3.29 24.00 0.94
C ALA A 12 3.04 22.95 -0.16
N LEU A 13 3.39 23.25 -1.42
CA LEU A 13 3.26 22.31 -2.54
C LEU A 13 4.17 21.09 -2.37
N ASN A 14 5.40 21.28 -1.92
CA ASN A 14 6.31 20.17 -1.63
C ASN A 14 5.73 19.28 -0.53
N HIS A 15 5.20 19.88 0.54
CA HIS A 15 4.58 19.12 1.63
C HIS A 15 3.34 18.33 1.18
N ILE A 16 2.53 18.92 0.29
CA ILE A 16 1.41 18.22 -0.34
C ILE A 16 1.93 17.08 -1.21
N CYS A 17 2.91 17.29 -2.08
CA CYS A 17 3.49 16.25 -2.94
C CYS A 17 4.14 15.12 -2.15
N GLU A 18 4.82 15.41 -1.04
CA GLU A 18 5.43 14.41 -0.15
C GLU A 18 4.39 13.56 0.59
N ASN A 19 3.20 14.14 0.88
CA ASN A 19 2.12 13.46 1.58
C ASN A 19 1.01 12.92 0.65
N CYS A 20 0.99 13.35 -0.60
CA CYS A 20 0.11 12.83 -1.63
C CYS A 20 0.57 11.42 -1.96
N ARG A 21 -0.04 10.43 -1.30
CA ARG A 21 0.02 9.04 -1.75
C ARG A 21 -0.29 9.04 -3.24
N PRO A 22 0.63 8.61 -4.13
CA PRO A 22 0.40 8.64 -5.55
C PRO A 22 -0.82 7.77 -5.84
N ILE A 23 -1.93 8.43 -6.19
CA ILE A 23 -3.17 7.78 -6.57
C ILE A 23 -2.96 7.32 -8.01
N LEU A 24 -2.40 6.13 -8.19
CA LEU A 24 -2.26 5.56 -9.52
C LEU A 24 -3.59 4.91 -9.87
N ASN A 25 -4.34 5.49 -10.81
CA ASN A 25 -5.61 4.95 -11.29
C ASN A 25 -6.67 4.67 -10.20
N ASN A 26 -6.81 5.57 -9.22
CA ASN A 26 -7.82 5.44 -8.16
C ASN A 26 -7.66 4.21 -7.25
N ASP A 27 -6.49 3.56 -7.31
CA ASP A 27 -6.12 2.44 -6.44
C ASP A 27 -4.86 2.78 -5.64
N ALA A 28 -4.95 2.56 -4.33
CA ALA A 28 -3.81 2.70 -3.46
C ALA A 28 -2.93 1.46 -3.58
N PHE A 29 -1.66 1.68 -3.88
CA PHE A 29 -0.65 0.63 -3.87
C PHE A 29 0.10 0.68 -2.56
N LEU A 30 0.31 -0.49 -1.98
CA LEU A 30 1.03 -0.69 -0.72
C LEU A 30 2.43 -1.22 -1.04
N THR A 31 3.42 -0.74 -0.32
CA THR A 31 4.76 -1.32 -0.29
C THR A 31 4.82 -2.55 0.62
N ASP A 32 5.90 -3.34 0.55
CA ASP A 32 6.12 -4.48 1.46
C ASP A 32 6.01 -4.09 2.95
N ALA A 33 6.46 -2.88 3.31
CA ALA A 33 6.40 -2.40 4.69
C ALA A 33 4.96 -2.11 5.12
N GLU A 34 4.18 -1.43 4.29
CA GLU A 34 2.80 -1.06 4.58
C GLU A 34 1.89 -2.29 4.60
N LEU A 35 2.06 -3.21 3.65
CA LEU A 35 1.26 -4.43 3.61
C LEU A 35 1.57 -5.35 4.80
N ALA A 36 2.85 -5.47 5.19
CA ALA A 36 3.23 -6.24 6.38
C ALA A 36 2.58 -5.70 7.66
N GLN A 37 2.56 -4.37 7.83
CA GLN A 37 1.88 -3.75 8.96
C GLN A 37 0.37 -3.99 8.93
N ARG A 38 -0.26 -3.88 7.76
CA ARG A 38 -1.71 -4.07 7.57
C ARG A 38 -2.15 -5.50 7.87
N LEU A 39 -1.42 -6.49 7.34
CA LEU A 39 -1.70 -7.90 7.56
C LEU A 39 -1.19 -8.41 8.94
N ARG A 40 -0.46 -7.56 9.69
CA ARG A 40 0.22 -7.93 10.95
C ARG A 40 1.13 -9.15 10.81
N VAL A 41 1.81 -9.25 9.67
CA VAL A 41 2.77 -10.32 9.39
C VAL A 41 4.19 -9.75 9.31
N SER A 42 5.17 -10.63 9.47
CA SER A 42 6.57 -10.23 9.28
C SER A 42 6.88 -10.01 7.79
N ARG A 43 7.89 -9.18 7.48
CA ARG A 43 8.39 -9.04 6.09
C ARG A 43 8.88 -10.38 5.51
N ARG A 44 9.41 -11.27 6.37
CA ARG A 44 9.83 -12.64 6.00
C ARG A 44 8.64 -13.45 5.49
N THR A 45 7.52 -13.39 6.20
CA THR A 45 6.26 -14.05 5.82
C THR A 45 5.70 -13.46 4.53
N LEU A 46 5.76 -12.14 4.37
CA LEU A 46 5.30 -11.47 3.15
C LEU A 46 6.11 -11.89 1.92
N HIS A 47 7.43 -12.03 2.09
CA HIS A 47 8.32 -12.56 1.07
C HIS A 47 7.97 -14.01 0.70
N ASP A 48 7.70 -14.86 1.70
CA ASP A 48 7.26 -16.24 1.46
C ASP A 48 5.92 -16.28 0.71
N TYR A 49 4.96 -15.42 1.05
CA TYR A 49 3.67 -15.30 0.35
C TYR A 49 3.80 -14.84 -1.10
N ARG A 50 4.78 -13.99 -1.40
CA ARG A 50 5.12 -13.61 -2.77
C ARG A 50 5.72 -14.77 -3.54
N ASN A 51 6.69 -15.47 -2.93
CA ASN A 51 7.37 -16.61 -3.55
C ASN A 51 6.43 -17.79 -3.77
N SER A 52 5.45 -17.99 -2.90
CA SER A 52 4.43 -19.02 -3.04
C SER A 52 3.30 -18.64 -3.99
N GLY A 53 3.31 -17.42 -4.56
CA GLY A 53 2.28 -16.94 -5.49
C GLY A 53 0.91 -16.73 -4.83
N ILE A 54 0.84 -16.59 -3.51
CA ILE A 54 -0.41 -16.36 -2.78
C ILE A 54 -0.83 -14.90 -2.96
N LEU A 55 0.09 -13.95 -2.74
CA LEU A 55 -0.21 -12.53 -2.86
C LEU A 55 0.07 -12.02 -4.29
N PRO A 56 -0.92 -11.42 -4.97
CA PRO A 56 -0.69 -10.73 -6.24
C PRO A 56 0.18 -9.50 -6.00
N TYR A 57 1.21 -9.33 -6.82
CA TYR A 57 2.18 -8.24 -6.71
C TYR A 57 2.49 -7.64 -8.08
N TYR A 58 2.93 -6.39 -8.05
CA TYR A 58 3.38 -5.62 -9.20
C TYR A 58 4.83 -5.21 -8.97
N GLU A 59 5.71 -5.50 -9.92
CA GLU A 59 7.09 -5.04 -9.88
C GLU A 59 7.24 -3.77 -10.73
N ILE A 60 7.48 -2.64 -10.08
CA ILE A 60 7.64 -1.35 -10.75
C ILE A 60 8.95 -0.73 -10.27
N GLY A 61 9.91 -0.60 -11.19
CA GLY A 61 11.22 0.01 -10.89
C GLY A 61 12.01 -0.73 -9.80
N GLY A 62 11.90 -2.06 -9.73
CA GLY A 62 12.59 -2.89 -8.73
C GLY A 62 11.97 -2.85 -7.33
N LYS A 63 10.77 -2.28 -7.18
CA LYS A 63 9.98 -2.33 -5.94
C LYS A 63 8.76 -3.22 -6.13
N TYR A 64 8.41 -3.94 -5.07
CA TYR A 64 7.19 -4.73 -5.02
C TYR A 64 6.05 -3.88 -4.45
N LEU A 65 4.99 -3.78 -5.24
CA LEU A 65 3.78 -3.04 -4.92
C LEU A 65 2.59 -3.99 -4.92
N TYR A 66 1.66 -3.76 -4.01
CA TYR A 66 0.46 -4.57 -3.82
C TYR A 66 -0.75 -3.67 -3.99
N SER A 67 -1.67 -4.05 -4.89
CA SER A 67 -2.94 -3.35 -5.04
C SER A 67 -3.81 -3.60 -3.82
N GLU A 68 -4.30 -2.53 -3.20
CA GLU A 68 -5.19 -2.65 -2.03
C GLU A 68 -6.47 -3.44 -2.37
N LYS A 69 -7.04 -3.25 -3.57
CA LYS A 69 -8.20 -4.01 -4.03
C LYS A 69 -7.91 -5.50 -4.15
N ASP A 70 -6.76 -5.86 -4.74
CA ASP A 70 -6.42 -7.26 -4.96
C ASP A 70 -6.17 -7.98 -3.63
N VAL A 71 -5.51 -7.29 -2.69
CA VAL A 71 -5.33 -7.78 -1.32
C VAL A 71 -6.67 -7.97 -0.62
N ASP A 72 -7.57 -7.00 -0.69
CA ASP A 72 -8.89 -7.09 -0.06
C ASP A 72 -9.73 -8.23 -0.64
N ASN A 73 -9.79 -8.35 -1.97
CA ASN A 73 -10.44 -9.45 -2.66
C ASN A 73 -9.86 -10.82 -2.26
N LEU A 74 -8.53 -10.91 -2.13
CA LEU A 74 -7.86 -12.13 -1.68
C LEU A 74 -8.22 -12.47 -0.23
N LEU A 75 -8.25 -11.49 0.66
CA LEU A 75 -8.64 -11.68 2.05
C LEU A 75 -10.11 -12.11 2.16
N MET A 76 -11.02 -11.46 1.43
CA MET A 76 -12.44 -11.79 1.43
C MET A 76 -12.72 -13.19 0.86
N SER A 77 -12.06 -13.55 -0.25
CA SER A 77 -12.22 -14.88 -0.86
C SER A 77 -11.70 -16.03 0.02
N ASN A 78 -10.69 -15.76 0.86
CA ASN A 78 -10.16 -16.73 1.81
C ASN A 78 -10.75 -16.57 3.23
N TYR A 79 -11.66 -15.63 3.44
CA TYR A 79 -12.28 -15.40 4.73
C TYR A 79 -13.18 -16.57 5.10
N ARG A 80 -12.68 -17.46 5.97
CA ARG A 80 -13.50 -18.52 6.57
C ARG A 80 -14.24 -17.95 7.76
N ASN A 81 -15.55 -17.82 7.62
CA ASN A 81 -16.44 -17.50 8.74
C ASN A 81 -16.38 -18.70 9.71
N VAL A 82 -15.59 -18.58 10.77
CA VAL A 82 -15.68 -19.51 11.91
C VAL A 82 -16.95 -19.13 12.64
N ILE A 83 -18.09 -19.59 12.12
CA ILE A 83 -19.35 -19.51 12.84
C ILE A 83 -19.15 -20.38 14.08
N TYR A 84 -18.93 -19.71 15.23
CA TYR A 84 -19.08 -20.33 16.53
C TYR A 84 -20.50 -20.87 16.59
N ASN A 85 -20.65 -22.18 16.44
CA ASN A 85 -21.90 -22.87 16.70
C ASN A 85 -22.01 -23.02 18.23
N PRO A 86 -23.01 -22.40 18.89
CA PRO A 86 -23.22 -22.54 20.33
C PRO A 86 -23.62 -23.98 20.72
#